data_AF-A0A9W9U561-F1
#
_entry.id   AF-A0A9W9U561-F1
#
_cell.length_a   1.000
_cell.length_b   1.000
_cell.length_c   1.000
_cell.angle_alpha   90.00
_cell.angle_beta   90.00
_cell.angle_gamma   90.00
#
_symmetry.space_group_name_H-M   'P 1'
#
loop_
_entity.id
_entity.type
_entity.pdbx_description
1 polymer ?
#
loop_
_entity_poly.entity_id
_entity_poly.type
_entity_poly.pdbx_seq_one_letter_code
_entity_poly.pdbx_strand_id
1 'polypeptide(L)'
;MFGTTLMRDGITENKQDLVRVAITSTTFDSKLCLFRSYGDVLREGERGDYISQSFLDLRLWQAVATSCAAPLMFEPPSSAQEDVFDGLFAANCPAWVAMMEMNKLSMLGTRLLDFSVSFGTGQFLSSGKNHSRNWLKYIIPEWIQRVGCCLGNAVDADSMYERFSQTLDSAERDGKHHRVEPCFTRSPIAPDDPAMLQDLATETDSYMKRPSSKAKSRCLQLAMLASCFYAALVMPPTFDSKLGQYCARLAILSRWPEDDAISNSLGEKLDDASFLVNSLTYNYQPPLHCTVYLSSLDVPIEIRLTLDGKSSHPISGFPLSVTQLVYLQRHPTTTQDEDVSGWRG
;
A
#
# COMPACT_ATOMS: atom_id res chain seq x y z
N MET A 1 23.55 -14.73 -20.37
CA MET A 1 24.36 -14.24 -19.24
C MET A 1 23.37 -13.68 -18.22
N PHE A 2 22.88 -14.52 -17.32
CA PHE A 2 21.85 -14.13 -16.34
C PHE A 2 22.55 -13.58 -15.09
N GLY A 3 22.34 -12.30 -14.78
CA GLY A 3 22.86 -11.67 -13.57
C GLY A 3 22.34 -12.39 -12.33
N THR A 4 23.24 -12.76 -11.42
CA THR A 4 22.91 -13.45 -10.16
C THR A 4 22.83 -12.43 -9.05
N THR A 5 21.72 -11.74 -9.05
CA THR A 5 21.47 -10.63 -8.16
C THR A 5 20.77 -11.13 -6.89
N LEU A 6 21.40 -10.96 -5.72
CA LEU A 6 20.76 -11.23 -4.43
C LEU A 6 19.58 -10.27 -4.23
N MET A 7 18.59 -10.63 -3.41
CA MET A 7 17.53 -9.68 -2.98
C MET A 7 18.14 -8.36 -2.43
N ARG A 8 19.31 -8.49 -1.80
CA ARG A 8 20.16 -7.38 -1.34
C ARG A 8 20.95 -6.69 -2.46
N ASP A 9 21.58 -7.44 -3.36
CA ASP A 9 22.55 -6.90 -4.33
C ASP A 9 21.95 -6.45 -5.67
N GLY A 10 20.63 -6.60 -5.88
CA GLY A 10 19.94 -5.91 -6.99
C GLY A 10 19.76 -4.43 -6.77
N ILE A 11 20.27 -4.01 -5.62
CA ILE A 11 19.93 -2.84 -4.87
C ILE A 11 21.21 -2.37 -4.16
N THR A 12 22.30 -2.25 -4.90
CA THR A 12 23.52 -1.51 -4.52
C THR A 12 23.99 -0.81 -5.79
N GLU A 13 24.11 0.51 -5.92
CA GLU A 13 24.63 1.53 -5.00
C GLU A 13 23.81 2.83 -5.11
N ASN A 14 23.70 3.60 -4.02
CA ASN A 14 23.07 4.93 -3.92
C ASN A 14 21.56 5.02 -4.25
N LYS A 15 20.70 4.97 -3.22
CA LYS A 15 19.53 5.86 -3.01
C LYS A 15 18.66 5.34 -1.85
N GLN A 16 18.41 6.19 -0.85
CA GLN A 16 17.57 5.91 0.32
C GLN A 16 16.06 5.76 0.02
N ASP A 17 15.63 5.77 -1.24
CA ASP A 17 14.22 5.68 -1.67
C ASP A 17 13.95 4.43 -2.52
N LEU A 18 14.15 3.26 -1.92
CA LEU A 18 13.84 1.98 -2.56
C LEU A 18 12.48 1.44 -2.12
N VAL A 19 11.72 0.93 -3.10
CA VAL A 19 10.45 0.24 -2.86
C VAL A 19 10.72 -0.94 -1.92
N ARG A 20 10.03 -0.94 -0.78
CA ARG A 20 10.08 -2.03 0.20
C ARG A 20 9.19 -3.17 -0.26
N VAL A 21 9.74 -4.37 -0.36
CA VAL A 21 9.06 -5.55 -0.89
C VAL A 21 9.03 -6.65 0.16
N ALA A 22 7.87 -7.28 0.31
CA ALA A 22 7.69 -8.53 1.04
C ALA A 22 7.00 -9.55 0.13
N ILE A 23 7.59 -10.74 0.01
CA ILE A 23 7.06 -11.86 -0.77
C ILE A 23 6.59 -12.94 0.20
N THR A 24 5.36 -13.42 0.01
CA THR A 24 4.72 -14.42 0.88
C THR A 24 5.05 -15.85 0.46
N SER A 25 5.11 -16.73 1.44
CA SER A 25 5.33 -18.16 1.24
C SER A 25 4.79 -18.90 2.46
N THR A 26 4.63 -20.22 2.36
CA THR A 26 4.06 -21.03 3.45
C THR A 26 4.93 -22.25 3.70
N THR A 27 5.13 -22.60 4.97
CA THR A 27 5.72 -23.89 5.35
C THR A 27 4.68 -25.01 5.32
N PHE A 28 5.12 -26.27 5.32
CA PHE A 28 4.20 -27.43 5.38
C PHE A 28 3.24 -27.40 6.59
N ASP A 29 3.67 -26.85 7.73
CA ASP A 29 2.84 -26.63 8.93
C ASP A 29 1.93 -25.38 8.85
N SER A 30 1.75 -24.83 7.65
CA SER A 30 0.89 -23.66 7.37
C SER A 30 1.34 -22.36 8.05
N LYS A 31 2.61 -22.22 8.41
CA LYS A 31 3.15 -20.95 8.91
C LYS A 31 3.53 -20.02 7.77
N LEU A 32 3.19 -18.74 7.93
CA LEU A 32 3.58 -17.68 7.00
C LEU A 32 5.09 -17.45 7.06
N CYS A 33 5.74 -17.56 5.90
CA CYS A 33 7.12 -17.15 5.66
C CYS A 33 7.14 -15.89 4.79
N LEU A 34 8.09 -14.98 5.08
CA LEU A 34 8.19 -13.69 4.39
C LEU A 34 9.63 -13.40 3.98
N PHE A 35 9.84 -13.26 2.68
CA PHE A 35 11.10 -12.78 2.12
C PHE A 35 11.03 -11.26 1.97
N ARG A 36 11.93 -10.52 2.62
CA ARG A 36 11.86 -9.05 2.76
C ARG A 36 13.11 -8.37 2.21
N SER A 37 12.94 -7.24 1.52
CA SER A 37 14.06 -6.37 1.12
C SER A 37 14.57 -5.46 2.25
N TYR A 38 13.85 -5.39 3.37
CA TYR A 38 14.10 -4.49 4.51
C TYR A 38 14.28 -5.24 5.83
N GLY A 39 14.70 -6.51 5.77
CA GLY A 39 14.86 -7.35 6.96
C GLY A 39 15.84 -6.77 7.99
N ASP A 40 16.90 -6.10 7.54
CA ASP A 40 17.92 -5.53 8.43
C ASP A 40 17.41 -4.28 9.20
N VAL A 41 16.50 -3.49 8.60
CA VAL A 41 15.83 -2.35 9.27
C VAL A 41 14.96 -2.83 10.44
N LEU A 42 14.27 -3.96 10.27
CA LEU A 42 13.48 -4.55 11.35
C LEU A 42 14.37 -5.13 12.47
N ARG A 43 15.53 -5.69 12.11
CA ARG A 43 16.50 -6.24 13.06
C ARG A 43 17.11 -5.18 13.97
N GLU A 44 17.37 -3.98 13.45
CA GLU A 44 17.91 -2.87 14.25
C GLU A 44 16.87 -2.28 15.21
N GLY A 45 15.59 -2.29 14.80
CA GLY A 45 14.47 -1.83 15.60
C GLY A 45 14.09 -2.76 16.76
N GLU A 46 14.21 -4.07 16.55
CA GLU A 46 13.90 -5.11 17.54
C GLU A 46 15.18 -5.57 18.27
N ARG A 47 15.71 -4.74 19.17
CA ARG A 47 16.82 -5.12 20.07
C ARG A 47 16.42 -6.28 21.00
N GLY A 48 16.60 -7.53 20.54
CA GLY A 48 16.78 -8.70 21.41
C GLY A 48 15.77 -9.84 21.30
N ASP A 49 14.56 -9.64 20.78
CA ASP A 49 13.51 -10.67 20.76
C ASP A 49 13.15 -11.20 19.36
N TYR A 50 13.89 -10.78 18.34
CA TYR A 50 13.68 -11.28 16.98
C TYR A 50 14.16 -12.73 16.84
N ILE A 51 13.23 -13.68 16.75
CA ILE A 51 13.54 -15.05 16.33
C ILE A 51 13.89 -14.99 14.84
N SER A 52 15.19 -14.85 14.58
CA SER A 52 15.80 -14.94 13.26
C SER A 52 15.66 -16.36 12.73
N GLN A 53 14.52 -16.70 12.16
CA GLN A 53 14.52 -17.70 11.11
C GLN A 53 15.09 -17.00 9.87
N SER A 54 16.39 -17.18 9.65
CA SER A 54 17.14 -16.58 8.55
C SER A 54 16.70 -17.19 7.21
N PHE A 55 15.52 -16.81 6.73
CA PHE A 55 15.07 -17.02 5.35
C PHE A 55 15.70 -15.99 4.39
N LEU A 56 16.70 -15.24 4.86
CA LEU A 56 17.12 -13.92 4.36
C LEU A 56 18.19 -13.95 3.25
N ASP A 57 18.75 -15.12 2.92
CA ASP A 57 19.85 -15.21 1.94
C ASP A 57 19.41 -15.86 0.60
N LEU A 58 18.11 -15.91 0.33
CA LEU A 58 17.63 -16.28 -1.00
C LEU A 58 17.80 -15.12 -1.99
N ARG A 59 18.26 -15.44 -3.20
CA ARG A 59 18.21 -14.53 -4.35
C ARG A 59 16.76 -14.18 -4.66
N LEU A 60 16.51 -13.00 -5.22
CA LEU A 60 15.15 -12.54 -5.55
C LEU A 60 14.37 -13.57 -6.38
N TRP A 61 15.02 -14.14 -7.39
CA TRP A 61 14.37 -15.16 -8.23
C TRP A 61 14.00 -16.42 -7.45
N GLN A 62 14.75 -16.80 -6.41
CA GLN A 62 14.43 -17.96 -5.57
C GLN A 62 13.22 -17.66 -4.69
N ALA A 63 13.17 -16.47 -4.08
CA ALA A 63 12.02 -16.04 -3.30
C ALA A 63 10.73 -16.00 -4.15
N VAL A 64 10.82 -15.45 -5.37
CA VAL A 64 9.71 -15.45 -6.34
C VAL A 64 9.33 -16.87 -6.75
N ALA A 65 10.29 -17.71 -7.15
CA ALA A 65 10.02 -19.07 -7.57
C ALA A 65 9.37 -19.90 -6.45
N THR A 66 9.80 -19.71 -5.20
CA THR A 66 9.22 -20.37 -4.02
C THR A 66 7.79 -19.90 -3.75
N SER A 67 7.55 -18.59 -3.84
CA SER A 67 6.20 -18.02 -3.70
C SER A 67 5.23 -18.47 -4.78
N CYS A 68 5.71 -18.81 -5.97
CA CYS A 68 4.89 -19.29 -7.09
C CYS A 68 4.84 -20.82 -7.18
N ALA A 69 5.53 -21.54 -6.29
CA ALA A 69 5.61 -23.00 -6.31
C ALA A 69 4.32 -23.61 -5.73
N ALA A 70 3.22 -23.44 -6.48
CA ALA A 70 1.91 -23.90 -6.08
C ALA A 70 1.94 -25.42 -5.83
N PRO A 71 1.50 -25.89 -4.65
CA PRO A 71 1.48 -27.30 -4.31
C PRO A 71 0.80 -28.12 -5.40
N LEU A 72 1.39 -29.27 -5.74
CA LEU A 72 0.91 -30.20 -6.77
C LEU A 72 1.08 -29.73 -8.23
N MET A 73 1.43 -28.46 -8.49
CA MET A 73 1.75 -27.97 -9.83
C MET A 73 3.26 -27.81 -10.05
N PHE A 74 3.97 -27.33 -9.03
CA PHE A 74 5.40 -27.05 -9.13
C PHE A 74 6.15 -27.55 -7.89
N GLU A 75 7.35 -28.08 -8.11
CA GLU A 75 8.29 -28.35 -7.02
C GLU A 75 9.02 -27.06 -6.63
N PRO A 76 9.23 -26.79 -5.34
CA PRO A 76 10.02 -25.64 -4.92
C PRO A 76 11.48 -25.82 -5.38
N PRO A 77 12.23 -24.72 -5.59
CA PRO A 77 13.63 -24.80 -5.95
C PRO A 77 14.42 -25.62 -4.93
N SER A 78 15.33 -26.50 -5.34
CA SER A 78 16.15 -27.34 -4.43
C SER A 78 17.04 -26.57 -3.45
N SER A 79 17.08 -25.25 -3.59
CA SER A 79 17.83 -24.30 -2.76
C SER A 79 16.93 -23.49 -1.83
N ALA A 80 15.60 -23.56 -2.00
CA ALA A 80 14.67 -23.20 -0.95
C ALA A 80 14.83 -24.23 0.18
N GLN A 81 14.76 -23.76 1.43
CA GLN A 81 14.80 -24.64 2.57
C GLN A 81 13.72 -25.71 2.42
N GLU A 82 14.07 -26.98 2.71
CA GLU A 82 13.12 -28.09 2.67
C GLU A 82 11.88 -27.67 3.47
N ASP A 83 10.70 -27.75 2.85
CA ASP A 83 9.37 -27.44 3.40
C ASP A 83 8.77 -26.05 3.15
N VAL A 84 9.34 -25.21 2.28
CA VAL A 84 8.77 -23.89 1.94
C VAL A 84 8.15 -23.87 0.53
N PHE A 85 6.88 -23.45 0.42
CA PHE A 85 6.06 -23.50 -0.80
C PHE A 85 5.26 -22.19 -1.02
N ASP A 86 4.40 -22.16 -2.02
CA ASP A 86 3.50 -21.04 -2.32
C ASP A 86 2.76 -20.49 -1.07
N GLY A 87 2.54 -19.18 -1.07
CA GLY A 87 1.71 -18.47 -0.09
C GLY A 87 0.25 -18.94 -0.03
N LEU A 88 -0.21 -19.81 -0.93
CA LEU A 88 -1.59 -20.29 -1.06
C LEU A 88 -2.30 -20.62 0.27
N PHE A 89 -1.62 -21.29 1.20
CA PHE A 89 -2.24 -21.74 2.47
C PHE A 89 -2.17 -20.71 3.60
N ALA A 90 -1.24 -19.76 3.57
CA ALA A 90 -1.07 -18.76 4.64
C ALA A 90 -1.50 -17.34 4.23
N ALA A 91 -1.23 -16.94 2.98
CA ALA A 91 -1.43 -15.58 2.49
C ALA A 91 -1.59 -15.53 0.95
N ASN A 92 -2.59 -16.24 0.41
CA ASN A 92 -2.96 -16.14 -1.02
C ASN A 92 -3.47 -14.74 -1.39
N CYS A 93 -4.03 -14.00 -0.42
CA CYS A 93 -4.23 -12.56 -0.51
C CYS A 93 -3.30 -11.84 0.48
N PRO A 94 -2.17 -11.25 0.03
CA PRO A 94 -1.18 -10.66 0.92
C PRO A 94 -1.56 -9.26 1.43
N ALA A 95 -2.80 -8.79 1.22
CA ALA A 95 -3.23 -7.46 1.65
C ALA A 95 -3.08 -7.24 3.16
N TRP A 96 -3.49 -8.24 3.96
CA TRP A 96 -3.34 -8.19 5.42
C TRP A 96 -1.88 -8.24 5.85
N VAL A 97 -1.05 -9.04 5.15
CA VAL A 97 0.39 -9.15 5.40
C VAL A 97 1.06 -7.81 5.15
N ALA A 98 0.73 -7.16 4.04
CA ALA A 98 1.28 -5.86 3.69
C ALA A 98 0.93 -4.79 4.74
N MET A 99 -0.31 -4.79 5.24
CA MET A 99 -0.72 -3.89 6.32
C MET A 99 0.01 -4.18 7.64
N MET A 100 0.16 -5.46 8.01
CA MET A 100 0.93 -5.86 9.19
C MET A 100 2.38 -5.38 9.10
N GLU A 101 3.03 -5.57 7.94
CA GLU A 101 4.40 -5.16 7.73
C GLU A 101 4.56 -3.64 7.67
N MET A 102 3.59 -2.94 7.07
CA MET A 102 3.54 -1.48 7.11
C MET A 102 3.43 -0.96 8.55
N ASN A 103 2.62 -1.59 9.40
CA ASN A 103 2.50 -1.22 10.80
C ASN A 103 3.80 -1.44 11.58
N LYS A 104 4.54 -2.52 11.31
CA LYS A 104 5.87 -2.72 11.91
C LYS A 104 6.84 -1.63 11.47
N LEU A 105 6.84 -1.30 10.18
CA LEU A 105 7.68 -0.25 9.62
C LEU A 105 7.30 1.15 10.12
N SER A 106 6.02 1.39 10.43
CA SER A 106 5.53 2.66 10.98
C SER A 106 5.74 2.77 12.50
N MET A 107 5.84 1.65 13.22
CA MET A 107 6.30 1.68 14.62
C MET A 107 7.77 2.08 14.76
N LEU A 108 8.58 1.86 13.70
CA LEU A 108 9.98 2.31 13.64
C LEU A 108 10.15 3.77 13.21
N GLY A 109 9.08 4.42 12.78
CA GLY A 109 9.05 5.85 12.47
C GLY A 109 7.63 6.25 12.10
N THR A 110 7.13 7.37 12.64
CA THR A 110 5.74 7.88 12.64
C THR A 110 5.11 8.12 11.26
N ARG A 111 5.20 7.16 10.34
CA ARG A 111 4.70 7.22 8.97
C ARG A 111 3.29 6.63 8.94
N LEU A 112 2.31 7.50 8.75
CA LEU A 112 0.92 7.11 8.57
C LEU A 112 0.71 6.55 7.15
N LEU A 113 -0.16 5.55 7.02
CA LEU A 113 -0.57 5.04 5.72
C LEU A 113 -1.48 6.07 5.03
N ASP A 114 -1.04 6.54 3.87
CA ASP A 114 -1.82 7.47 3.04
C ASP A 114 -2.93 6.75 2.28
N PHE A 115 -2.57 5.65 1.60
CA PHE A 115 -3.50 4.76 0.92
C PHE A 115 -2.92 3.35 0.82
N SER A 116 -3.77 2.36 0.61
CA SER A 116 -3.37 1.01 0.24
C SER A 116 -4.19 0.55 -0.96
N VAL A 117 -3.54 -0.22 -1.84
CA VAL A 117 -4.21 -0.82 -2.99
C VAL A 117 -3.95 -2.32 -2.98
N SER A 118 -5.00 -3.07 -3.24
CA SER A 118 -4.93 -4.52 -3.42
C SER A 118 -5.45 -4.86 -4.81
N PHE A 119 -4.65 -5.60 -5.57
CA PHE A 119 -5.02 -6.08 -6.89
C PHE A 119 -5.33 -7.58 -6.80
N GLY A 120 -6.52 -7.96 -7.23
CA GLY A 120 -6.88 -9.36 -7.39
C GLY A 120 -6.62 -9.86 -8.81
N THR A 121 -6.49 -11.18 -8.93
CA THR A 121 -6.31 -11.88 -10.20
C THR A 121 -7.65 -12.11 -10.93
N GLY A 122 -8.75 -11.66 -10.35
CA GLY A 122 -10.10 -11.71 -10.90
C GLY A 122 -10.96 -12.82 -10.32
N GLN A 123 -12.28 -12.57 -10.31
CA GLN A 123 -13.30 -13.46 -9.80
C GLN A 123 -14.18 -13.98 -10.93
N PHE A 124 -14.42 -15.29 -10.96
CA PHE A 124 -15.36 -15.88 -11.92
C PHE A 124 -16.78 -15.87 -11.35
N LEU A 125 -17.69 -15.15 -12.02
CA LEU A 125 -19.10 -15.08 -11.68
C LEU A 125 -19.78 -16.40 -12.06
N SER A 126 -19.97 -17.29 -11.09
CA SER A 126 -20.76 -18.50 -11.30
C SER A 126 -22.25 -18.17 -11.39
N SER A 127 -22.96 -18.76 -12.36
CA SER A 127 -24.42 -18.61 -12.54
C SER A 127 -25.27 -19.15 -11.37
N GLY A 128 -24.65 -19.71 -10.33
CA GLY A 128 -25.31 -20.22 -9.13
C GLY A 128 -24.73 -19.59 -7.86
N LYS A 129 -25.62 -19.19 -6.94
CA LYS A 129 -25.38 -18.42 -5.71
C LYS A 129 -24.32 -18.93 -4.71
N ASN A 130 -23.49 -19.93 -5.00
CA ASN A 130 -22.63 -20.49 -3.96
C ASN A 130 -21.19 -20.91 -4.31
N HIS A 131 -20.69 -20.90 -5.55
CA HIS A 131 -19.36 -21.49 -5.83
C HIS A 131 -18.45 -20.58 -6.68
N SER A 132 -17.78 -19.61 -6.05
CA SER A 132 -16.52 -19.03 -6.56
C SER A 132 -15.35 -20.03 -6.54
N ARG A 133 -15.54 -21.19 -5.90
CA ARG A 133 -14.53 -22.20 -5.54
C ARG A 133 -14.06 -23.12 -6.67
N ASN A 134 -14.47 -22.88 -7.90
CA ASN A 134 -14.34 -23.85 -8.99
C ASN A 134 -12.96 -23.91 -9.66
N TRP A 135 -12.02 -23.02 -9.33
CA TRP A 135 -10.64 -23.11 -9.81
C TRP A 135 -9.79 -24.11 -9.01
N LEU A 136 -10.15 -24.33 -7.74
CA LEU A 136 -9.43 -25.27 -6.87
C LEU A 136 -9.47 -26.71 -7.38
N LYS A 137 -10.43 -27.07 -8.26
CA LYS A 137 -10.47 -28.39 -8.94
C LYS A 137 -9.30 -28.63 -9.88
N TYR A 138 -8.61 -27.57 -10.29
CA TYR A 138 -7.43 -27.68 -11.14
C TYR A 138 -6.15 -27.88 -10.32
N ILE A 139 -6.14 -27.49 -9.04
CA ILE A 139 -4.96 -27.59 -8.16
C ILE A 139 -5.10 -28.74 -7.17
N ILE A 140 -6.29 -28.92 -6.59
CA ILE A 140 -6.54 -29.85 -5.50
C ILE A 140 -7.32 -31.07 -6.04
N PRO A 141 -6.78 -32.29 -5.92
CA PRO A 141 -7.46 -33.53 -6.31
C PRO A 141 -8.86 -33.68 -5.70
N GLU A 142 -9.78 -34.25 -6.47
CA GLU A 142 -11.20 -34.37 -6.11
C GLU A 142 -11.45 -35.06 -4.76
N TRP A 143 -10.61 -36.04 -4.38
CA TRP A 143 -10.72 -36.72 -3.10
C TRP A 143 -10.39 -35.81 -1.90
N ILE A 144 -9.43 -34.88 -2.04
CA ILE A 144 -9.10 -33.88 -1.01
C ILE A 144 -10.25 -32.87 -0.88
N GLN A 145 -10.86 -32.49 -2.01
CA GLN A 145 -12.03 -31.60 -2.01
C GLN A 145 -13.23 -32.20 -1.29
N ARG A 146 -13.47 -33.50 -1.48
CA ARG A 146 -14.55 -34.24 -0.82
C ARG A 146 -14.36 -34.35 0.70
N VAL A 147 -13.11 -34.28 1.18
CA VAL A 147 -12.77 -34.38 2.61
C VAL A 147 -12.82 -33.01 3.32
N GLY A 148 -12.76 -31.88 2.59
CA GLY A 148 -12.66 -30.57 3.22
C GLY A 148 -13.38 -29.42 2.51
N CYS A 149 -14.66 -29.20 2.82
CA CYS A 149 -15.33 -27.91 2.58
C CYS A 149 -14.57 -26.73 3.23
N CYS A 150 -13.83 -26.99 4.30
CA CYS A 150 -13.03 -26.01 5.04
C CYS A 150 -11.73 -25.62 4.31
N LEU A 151 -11.15 -26.53 3.52
CA LEU A 151 -9.87 -26.28 2.83
C LEU A 151 -10.03 -25.20 1.76
N GLY A 152 -11.13 -25.24 1.01
CA GLY A 152 -11.43 -24.24 -0.02
C GLY A 152 -11.49 -22.82 0.53
N ASN A 153 -12.11 -22.62 1.70
CA ASN A 153 -12.15 -21.29 2.36
C ASN A 153 -10.82 -20.87 2.97
N ALA A 154 -9.92 -21.83 3.26
CA ALA A 154 -8.61 -21.55 3.83
C ALA A 154 -7.60 -21.10 2.79
N VAL A 155 -7.79 -21.46 1.51
CA VAL A 155 -6.90 -21.07 0.39
C VAL A 155 -7.50 -20.02 -0.54
N ASP A 156 -8.79 -19.71 -0.38
CA ASP A 156 -9.49 -18.76 -1.24
C ASP A 156 -9.06 -17.32 -0.94
N ALA A 157 -8.45 -16.67 -1.95
CA ALA A 157 -7.95 -15.30 -1.83
C ALA A 157 -9.08 -14.31 -1.52
N ASP A 158 -10.29 -14.54 -2.03
CA ASP A 158 -11.45 -13.70 -1.77
C ASP A 158 -11.92 -13.80 -0.33
N SER A 159 -12.03 -15.03 0.20
CA SER A 159 -12.34 -15.26 1.61
C SER A 159 -11.29 -14.66 2.54
N MET A 160 -10.00 -14.75 2.19
CA MET A 160 -8.93 -14.09 2.95
C MET A 160 -9.06 -12.56 2.90
N TYR A 161 -9.34 -12.01 1.72
CA TYR A 161 -9.56 -10.58 1.54
C TYR A 161 -10.79 -10.09 2.30
N GLU A 162 -11.89 -10.84 2.30
CA GLU A 162 -13.11 -10.48 3.02
C GLU A 162 -12.85 -10.40 4.53
N ARG A 163 -12.15 -11.39 5.10
CA ARG A 163 -11.72 -11.35 6.50
C ARG A 163 -10.87 -10.13 6.79
N PHE A 164 -9.90 -9.83 5.94
CA PHE A 164 -9.07 -8.62 6.06
C PHE A 164 -9.92 -7.34 5.99
N SER A 165 -10.81 -7.23 5.00
CA SER A 165 -11.66 -6.06 4.82
C SER A 165 -12.57 -5.84 6.03
N GLN A 166 -13.04 -6.91 6.67
CA GLN A 166 -13.82 -6.85 7.91
C GLN A 166 -13.01 -6.33 9.11
N THR A 167 -11.68 -6.51 9.13
CA THR A 167 -10.80 -5.94 10.17
C THR A 167 -10.55 -4.44 10.01
N LEU A 168 -10.70 -3.90 8.80
CA LEU A 168 -10.58 -2.46 8.55
C LEU A 168 -11.79 -1.73 9.12
N ASP A 169 -11.54 -0.60 9.77
CA ASP A 169 -12.63 0.30 10.16
C ASP A 169 -13.31 0.92 8.92
N SER A 170 -14.47 1.55 9.10
CA SER A 170 -15.22 2.13 7.98
C SER A 170 -14.45 3.26 7.28
N ALA A 171 -13.66 4.05 8.03
CA ALA A 171 -12.92 5.17 7.45
C ALA A 171 -11.73 4.69 6.59
N GLU A 172 -11.03 3.65 7.03
CA GLU A 172 -9.96 2.99 6.30
C GLU A 172 -10.50 2.26 5.07
N ARG A 173 -11.61 1.53 5.23
CA ARG A 173 -12.23 0.76 4.15
C ARG A 173 -12.77 1.66 3.04
N ASP A 174 -13.44 2.75 3.40
CA ASP A 174 -14.11 3.63 2.43
C ASP A 174 -13.18 4.73 1.91
N GLY A 175 -12.15 5.09 2.67
CA GLY A 175 -11.30 6.26 2.40
C GLY A 175 -9.86 5.97 2.04
N LYS A 176 -9.26 4.83 2.45
CA LYS A 176 -7.81 4.58 2.27
C LYS A 176 -7.49 3.29 1.55
N HIS A 177 -8.35 2.27 1.66
CA HIS A 177 -8.11 0.96 1.06
C HIS A 177 -8.88 0.80 -0.26
N HIS A 178 -8.17 0.46 -1.33
CA HIS A 178 -8.74 0.27 -2.65
C HIS A 178 -8.51 -1.15 -3.16
N ARG A 179 -9.58 -1.91 -3.41
CA ARG A 179 -9.51 -3.21 -4.10
C ARG A 179 -9.90 -3.09 -5.56
N VAL A 180 -9.00 -3.54 -6.43
CA VAL A 180 -9.24 -3.70 -7.87
C VAL A 180 -9.36 -5.18 -8.17
N GLU A 181 -10.57 -5.62 -8.50
CA GLU A 181 -10.90 -7.02 -8.73
C GLU A 181 -11.75 -7.16 -10.01
N PRO A 182 -11.19 -7.63 -11.13
CA PRO A 182 -11.98 -7.90 -12.32
C PRO A 182 -12.99 -9.04 -12.08
N CYS A 183 -14.27 -8.82 -12.39
CA CYS A 183 -15.26 -9.90 -12.37
C CYS A 183 -15.48 -10.45 -13.78
N PHE A 184 -15.09 -11.71 -13.99
CA PHE A 184 -15.21 -12.44 -15.24
C PHE A 184 -16.55 -13.17 -15.34
N THR A 185 -17.21 -13.09 -16.50
CA THR A 185 -18.53 -13.71 -16.71
C THR A 185 -18.48 -15.16 -17.19
N ARG A 186 -17.27 -15.65 -17.45
CA ARG A 186 -17.00 -16.98 -18.00
C ARG A 186 -16.90 -18.06 -16.93
N SER A 187 -16.81 -19.30 -17.38
CA SER A 187 -16.49 -20.44 -16.52
C SER A 187 -15.07 -20.32 -15.94
N PRO A 188 -14.84 -20.83 -14.72
CA PRO A 188 -13.52 -20.84 -14.09
C PRO A 188 -12.45 -21.54 -14.92
N ILE A 189 -11.33 -20.86 -15.10
CA ILE A 189 -10.17 -21.29 -15.91
C ILE A 189 -9.09 -21.87 -14.98
N ALA A 190 -8.30 -22.81 -15.51
CA ALA A 190 -7.15 -23.35 -14.81
C ALA A 190 -6.00 -22.31 -14.78
N PRO A 191 -5.30 -22.13 -13.65
CA PRO A 191 -4.25 -21.12 -13.53
C PRO A 191 -3.09 -21.28 -14.53
N ASP A 192 -2.89 -22.48 -15.05
CA ASP A 192 -1.83 -22.89 -15.97
C ASP A 192 -2.26 -22.92 -17.44
N ASP A 193 -3.46 -22.43 -17.80
CA ASP A 193 -3.96 -22.41 -19.19
C ASP A 193 -3.55 -21.12 -19.93
N PRO A 194 -2.50 -21.14 -20.78
CA PRO A 194 -2.05 -19.94 -21.49
C PRO A 194 -3.02 -19.50 -22.60
N ALA A 195 -3.89 -20.39 -23.10
CA ALA A 195 -4.77 -20.09 -24.22
C ALA A 195 -5.81 -19.01 -23.86
N MET A 196 -6.10 -18.86 -22.56
CA MET A 196 -7.13 -17.95 -22.06
C MET A 196 -6.61 -16.54 -21.74
N LEU A 197 -5.30 -16.30 -21.80
CA LEU A 197 -4.68 -15.03 -21.39
C LEU A 197 -5.22 -13.82 -22.18
N GLN A 198 -5.34 -13.96 -23.51
CA GLN A 198 -5.83 -12.89 -24.37
C GLN A 198 -7.28 -12.51 -24.04
N ASP A 199 -8.09 -13.52 -23.75
CA ASP A 199 -9.49 -13.35 -23.43
C ASP A 199 -9.67 -12.74 -22.03
N LEU A 200 -8.83 -13.12 -21.05
CA LEU A 200 -8.79 -12.52 -19.72
C LEU A 200 -8.35 -11.04 -19.77
N ALA A 201 -7.36 -10.71 -20.61
CA ALA A 201 -6.95 -9.33 -20.83
C ALA A 201 -8.10 -8.49 -21.42
N THR A 202 -8.84 -9.04 -22.38
CA THR A 202 -9.99 -8.38 -23.01
C THR A 202 -11.13 -8.14 -22.01
N GLU A 203 -11.44 -9.11 -21.16
CA GLU A 203 -12.46 -8.93 -20.10
C GLU A 203 -11.99 -7.96 -19.02
N THR A 204 -10.71 -7.97 -18.66
CA THR A 204 -10.12 -7.02 -17.71
C THR A 204 -10.21 -5.58 -18.23
N ASP A 205 -9.85 -5.35 -19.50
CA ASP A 205 -10.02 -4.04 -20.14
C ASP A 205 -11.48 -3.59 -20.17
N SER A 206 -12.39 -4.51 -20.51
CA SER A 206 -13.84 -4.26 -20.46
C SER A 206 -14.32 -3.91 -19.05
N TYR A 207 -13.80 -4.60 -18.02
CA TYR A 207 -14.06 -4.31 -16.62
C TYR A 207 -13.55 -2.92 -16.22
N MET A 208 -12.33 -2.55 -16.61
CA MET A 208 -11.73 -1.24 -16.30
C MET A 208 -12.49 -0.10 -17.00
N LYS A 209 -13.14 -0.37 -18.13
CA LYS A 209 -13.96 0.60 -18.86
C LYS A 209 -15.34 0.86 -18.23
N ARG A 210 -15.82 0.00 -17.31
CA ARG A 210 -17.13 0.16 -16.66
C ARG A 210 -17.17 1.46 -15.83
N PRO A 211 -18.32 2.16 -15.76
CA PRO A 211 -18.44 3.42 -15.01
C PRO A 211 -18.03 3.29 -13.53
N SER A 212 -18.42 2.19 -12.87
CA SER A 212 -18.06 1.92 -11.47
C SER A 212 -16.56 1.72 -11.27
N SER A 213 -15.91 0.96 -12.15
CA SER A 213 -14.45 0.73 -12.13
C SER A 213 -13.67 2.00 -12.44
N LYS A 214 -14.13 2.81 -13.41
CA LYS A 214 -13.56 4.13 -13.71
C LYS A 214 -13.65 5.05 -12.51
N ALA A 215 -14.79 5.09 -11.81
CA ALA A 215 -14.97 5.89 -10.61
C ALA A 215 -14.00 5.46 -9.50
N LYS A 216 -13.88 4.14 -9.24
CA LYS A 216 -12.90 3.61 -8.26
C LYS A 216 -11.45 3.94 -8.64
N SER A 217 -11.10 3.78 -9.91
CA SER A 217 -9.75 4.08 -10.43
C SER A 217 -9.42 5.56 -10.28
N ARG A 218 -10.40 6.44 -10.52
CA ARG A 218 -10.26 7.89 -10.31
C ARG A 218 -10.06 8.24 -8.83
N CYS A 219 -10.79 7.56 -7.92
CA CYS A 219 -10.58 7.75 -6.48
C CYS A 219 -9.17 7.31 -6.07
N LEU A 220 -8.70 6.16 -6.54
CA LEU A 220 -7.33 5.70 -6.30
C LEU A 220 -6.29 6.66 -6.89
N GLN A 221 -6.49 7.14 -8.12
CA GLN A 221 -5.60 8.13 -8.74
C GLN A 221 -5.51 9.41 -7.89
N LEU A 222 -6.66 9.88 -7.38
CA LEU A 222 -6.70 11.03 -6.49
C LEU A 222 -5.97 10.77 -5.17
N ALA A 223 -6.14 9.59 -4.57
CA ALA A 223 -5.42 9.19 -3.37
C ALA A 223 -3.89 9.15 -3.58
N MET A 224 -3.46 8.58 -4.72
CA MET A 224 -2.05 8.57 -5.12
C MET A 224 -1.50 9.98 -5.30
N LEU A 225 -2.21 10.86 -6.01
CA LEU A 225 -1.79 12.25 -6.20
C LEU A 225 -1.78 13.04 -4.88
N ALA A 226 -2.78 12.85 -4.02
CA ALA A 226 -2.86 13.50 -2.72
C ALA A 226 -1.71 13.07 -1.79
N SER A 227 -1.26 11.82 -1.88
CA SER A 227 -0.13 11.29 -1.12
C SER A 227 1.21 11.95 -1.48
N CYS A 228 1.32 12.59 -2.65
CA CYS A 228 2.51 13.35 -3.06
C CYS A 228 2.70 14.64 -2.26
N PHE A 229 1.69 15.06 -1.48
CA PHE A 229 1.70 16.30 -0.73
C PHE A 229 1.64 16.06 0.77
N TYR A 230 2.32 16.93 1.50
CA TYR A 230 2.23 17.04 2.96
C TYR A 230 2.13 18.52 3.33
N ALA A 231 1.81 18.81 4.58
CA ALA A 231 1.82 20.19 5.07
C ALA A 231 2.73 20.37 6.28
N ALA A 232 3.34 21.55 6.34
CA ALA A 232 4.26 21.96 7.38
C ALA A 232 3.83 23.31 7.96
N LEU A 233 3.97 23.51 9.27
CA LEU A 233 3.90 24.86 9.84
C LEU A 233 5.10 25.67 9.35
N VAL A 234 4.82 26.85 8.82
CA VAL A 234 5.83 27.84 8.41
C VAL A 234 6.33 28.61 9.62
N MET A 235 5.45 28.82 10.61
CA MET A 235 5.75 29.55 11.84
C MET A 235 4.96 28.93 13.01
N PRO A 236 5.42 29.11 14.26
CA PRO A 236 4.63 28.74 15.44
C PRO A 236 3.25 29.41 15.41
N PRO A 237 2.18 28.73 15.86
CA PRO A 237 0.86 29.32 15.93
C PRO A 237 0.84 30.50 16.90
N THR A 238 0.13 31.57 16.55
CA THR A 238 -0.02 32.76 17.39
C THR A 238 -1.47 32.97 17.75
N PHE A 239 -1.75 33.44 18.96
CA PHE A 239 -3.12 33.80 19.35
C PHE A 239 -3.42 35.23 18.92
N ASP A 240 -4.44 35.42 18.07
CA ASP A 240 -4.96 36.73 17.72
C ASP A 240 -6.01 37.15 18.75
N SER A 241 -5.62 38.07 19.63
CA SER A 241 -6.48 38.59 20.70
C SER A 241 -7.68 39.39 20.20
N LYS A 242 -7.65 39.89 18.95
CA LYS A 242 -8.77 40.65 18.36
C LYS A 242 -9.85 39.71 17.81
N LEU A 243 -9.44 38.59 17.22
CA LEU A 243 -10.35 37.58 16.68
C LEU A 243 -10.72 36.51 17.71
N GLY A 244 -9.97 36.40 18.81
CA GLY A 244 -10.17 35.35 19.83
C GLY A 244 -9.84 33.95 19.30
N GLN A 245 -8.92 33.86 18.32
CA GLN A 245 -8.60 32.63 17.59
C GLN A 245 -7.08 32.45 17.48
N TYR A 246 -6.65 31.20 17.35
CA TYR A 246 -5.29 30.86 16.97
C TYR A 246 -5.11 31.01 15.46
N CYS A 247 -4.03 31.64 15.03
CA CYS A 247 -3.59 31.78 13.66
C CYS A 247 -2.39 30.85 13.43
N ALA A 248 -2.52 29.92 12.50
CA ALA A 248 -1.43 29.05 12.07
C ALA A 248 -1.16 29.26 10.57
N ARG A 249 0.12 29.41 10.22
CA ARG A 249 0.56 29.52 8.83
C ARG A 249 1.13 28.18 8.36
N LEU A 250 0.57 27.65 7.29
CA LEU A 250 0.92 26.36 6.73
C LEU A 250 1.51 26.54 5.33
N ALA A 251 2.41 25.65 4.96
CA ALA A 251 2.83 25.44 3.59
C ALA A 251 2.45 24.01 3.19
N ILE A 252 1.70 23.87 2.10
CA ILE A 252 1.46 22.58 1.46
C ILE A 252 2.58 22.39 0.43
N LEU A 253 3.33 21.31 0.60
CA LEU A 253 4.59 21.05 -0.10
C LEU A 253 4.51 19.74 -0.88
N SER A 254 5.17 19.68 -2.02
CA SER A 254 5.47 18.41 -2.71
C SER A 254 6.52 17.64 -1.92
N ARG A 255 6.40 16.31 -1.86
CA ARG A 255 7.42 15.41 -1.30
C ARG A 255 8.71 15.39 -2.12
N TRP A 256 8.63 15.68 -3.42
CA TRP A 256 9.77 15.71 -4.34
C TRP A 256 9.89 17.09 -4.98
N PRO A 257 10.25 18.13 -4.19
CA PRO A 257 10.34 19.49 -4.72
C PRO A 257 11.54 19.68 -5.65
N GLU A 258 12.57 18.84 -5.52
CA GLU A 258 13.83 18.92 -6.27
C GLU A 258 13.86 18.02 -7.52
N ASP A 259 12.85 17.16 -7.72
CA ASP A 259 12.75 16.32 -8.91
C ASP A 259 11.92 17.05 -9.97
N ASP A 260 12.60 17.73 -10.89
CA ASP A 260 11.98 18.49 -11.98
C ASP A 260 11.05 17.62 -12.83
N ALA A 261 11.36 16.33 -13.04
CA ALA A 261 10.54 15.45 -13.86
C ALA A 261 9.21 15.12 -13.17
N ILE A 262 9.25 14.81 -11.87
CA ILE A 262 8.05 14.58 -11.05
C ILE A 262 7.26 15.89 -10.92
N SER A 263 7.94 17.00 -10.64
CA SER A 263 7.32 18.32 -10.47
C SER A 263 6.57 18.75 -11.73
N ASN A 264 7.20 18.62 -12.91
CA ASN A 264 6.56 18.93 -14.19
C ASN A 264 5.38 18.00 -14.47
N SER A 265 5.52 16.69 -14.24
CA SER A 265 4.42 15.73 -14.44
C SER A 265 3.24 15.98 -13.50
N LEU A 266 3.51 16.39 -12.26
CA LEU A 266 2.46 16.82 -11.33
C LEU A 266 1.80 18.11 -11.79
N GLY A 267 2.58 19.10 -12.26
CA GLY A 267 2.09 20.34 -12.84
C GLY A 267 1.08 20.12 -13.95
N GLU A 268 1.42 19.31 -14.95
CA GLU A 268 0.53 18.97 -16.07
C GLU A 268 -0.76 18.26 -15.63
N LYS A 269 -0.67 17.36 -14.63
CA LYS A 269 -1.82 16.59 -14.15
C LYS A 269 -2.73 17.37 -13.19
N LEU A 270 -2.20 18.43 -12.58
CA LEU A 270 -2.86 19.17 -11.50
C LEU A 270 -3.16 20.62 -11.88
N ASP A 271 -3.06 20.98 -13.15
CA ASP A 271 -3.27 22.35 -13.64
C ASP A 271 -4.63 22.94 -13.20
N ASP A 272 -5.68 22.12 -13.29
CA ASP A 272 -7.05 22.47 -12.85
C ASP A 272 -7.37 22.02 -11.40
N ALA A 273 -6.38 21.50 -10.67
CA ALA A 273 -6.61 20.98 -9.32
C ALA A 273 -6.70 22.10 -8.28
N SER A 274 -7.22 21.77 -7.11
CA SER A 274 -7.29 22.69 -5.97
C SER A 274 -7.07 21.97 -4.64
N PHE A 275 -6.48 22.71 -3.69
CA PHE A 275 -6.43 22.32 -2.30
C PHE A 275 -7.63 22.91 -1.55
N LEU A 276 -8.36 22.06 -0.86
CA LEU A 276 -9.39 22.42 0.10
C LEU A 276 -8.74 22.41 1.48
N VAL A 277 -8.58 23.60 2.08
CA VAL A 277 -8.05 23.77 3.43
C VAL A 277 -9.20 24.21 4.32
N ASN A 278 -9.69 23.30 5.16
CA ASN A 278 -10.98 23.39 5.84
C ASN A 278 -12.11 23.68 4.84
N SER A 279 -12.62 24.92 4.81
CA SER A 279 -13.71 25.35 3.92
C SER A 279 -13.24 26.30 2.81
N LEU A 280 -11.94 26.54 2.68
CA LEU A 280 -11.36 27.45 1.71
C LEU A 280 -10.70 26.67 0.57
N THR A 281 -10.98 27.10 -0.67
CA THR A 281 -10.42 26.51 -1.89
C THR A 281 -9.27 27.37 -2.39
N TYR A 282 -8.15 26.72 -2.68
CA TYR A 282 -6.96 27.34 -3.24
C TYR A 282 -6.57 26.59 -4.52
N ASN A 283 -6.33 27.32 -5.61
CA ASN A 283 -5.83 26.71 -6.83
C ASN A 283 -4.47 26.04 -6.57
N TYR A 284 -4.20 24.96 -7.31
CA TYR A 284 -2.95 24.23 -7.20
C TYR A 284 -1.75 25.13 -7.54
N GLN A 285 -0.91 25.37 -6.55
CA GLN A 285 0.36 26.09 -6.69
C GLN A 285 1.31 25.69 -5.56
N PRO A 286 2.05 24.57 -5.65
CA PRO A 286 3.03 24.19 -4.65
C PRO A 286 4.34 25.01 -4.82
N PRO A 287 4.94 25.53 -3.75
CA PRO A 287 4.44 25.51 -2.38
C PRO A 287 3.23 26.44 -2.19
N LEU A 288 2.13 25.90 -1.65
CA LEU A 288 0.94 26.71 -1.36
C LEU A 288 1.01 27.18 0.09
N HIS A 289 1.18 28.48 0.28
CA HIS A 289 1.12 29.09 1.60
C HIS A 289 -0.31 29.49 1.94
N CYS A 290 -0.82 29.02 3.07
CA CYS A 290 -2.14 29.38 3.56
C CYS A 290 -2.12 29.71 5.06
N THR A 291 -3.11 30.49 5.48
CA THR A 291 -3.31 30.86 6.88
C THR A 291 -4.64 30.27 7.33
N VAL A 292 -4.61 29.51 8.42
CA VAL A 292 -5.81 28.94 9.04
C VAL A 292 -6.06 29.57 10.40
N TYR A 293 -7.33 29.88 10.66
CA TYR A 293 -7.79 30.39 11.95
C TYR A 293 -8.58 29.30 12.66
N LEU A 294 -8.25 29.06 13.94
CA LEU A 294 -8.75 27.95 14.74
C LEU A 294 -9.21 28.45 16.11
N SER A 295 -10.28 27.86 16.63
CA SER A 295 -10.75 28.16 18.00
C SER A 295 -9.85 27.55 19.08
N SER A 296 -9.13 26.47 18.78
CA SER A 296 -8.14 25.83 19.65
C SER A 296 -7.05 25.14 18.81
N LEU A 297 -5.86 24.94 19.38
CA LEU A 297 -4.76 24.22 18.75
C LEU A 297 -5.03 22.72 18.55
N ASP A 298 -6.02 22.17 19.27
CA ASP A 298 -6.41 20.76 19.18
C ASP A 298 -7.51 20.51 18.13
N VAL A 299 -8.02 21.56 17.49
CA VAL A 299 -8.98 21.41 16.38
C VAL A 299 -8.24 20.81 15.18
N PRO A 300 -8.75 19.72 14.59
CA PRO A 300 -8.16 19.12 13.40
C PRO A 300 -8.29 20.08 12.21
N ILE A 301 -7.17 20.28 11.53
CA ILE A 301 -7.13 20.92 10.22
C ILE A 301 -7.41 19.83 9.20
N GLU A 302 -8.28 20.12 8.23
CA GLU A 302 -8.50 19.25 7.08
C GLU A 302 -7.83 19.85 5.85
N ILE A 303 -6.97 19.08 5.19
CA ILE A 303 -6.37 19.47 3.91
C ILE A 303 -6.63 18.36 2.91
N ARG A 304 -7.33 18.70 1.83
CA ARG A 304 -7.74 17.74 0.79
C ARG A 304 -7.36 18.25 -0.58
N LEU A 305 -7.00 17.35 -1.48
CA LEU A 305 -6.81 17.62 -2.90
C LEU A 305 -8.10 17.29 -3.66
N THR A 306 -8.49 18.13 -4.61
CA THR A 306 -9.57 17.87 -5.57
C THR A 306 -9.12 18.18 -7.00
N LEU A 307 -9.57 17.37 -7.97
CA LEU A 307 -9.30 17.58 -9.40
C LEU A 307 -10.46 18.26 -10.14
N ASP A 308 -11.67 18.21 -9.59
CA ASP A 308 -12.89 18.65 -10.30
C ASP A 308 -13.91 19.33 -9.39
N GLY A 309 -13.55 19.60 -8.13
CA GLY A 309 -14.43 20.15 -7.10
C GLY A 309 -15.54 19.19 -6.63
N LYS A 310 -15.67 17.99 -7.21
CA LYS A 310 -16.72 17.02 -6.86
C LYS A 310 -16.22 15.93 -5.91
N SER A 311 -14.99 15.47 -6.16
CA SER A 311 -14.34 14.45 -5.35
C SER A 311 -13.06 15.02 -4.73
N SER A 312 -12.80 14.67 -3.47
CA SER A 312 -11.60 15.12 -2.78
C SER A 312 -11.03 14.01 -1.90
N HIS A 313 -9.71 14.01 -1.72
CA HIS A 313 -9.00 13.07 -0.86
C HIS A 313 -8.05 13.83 0.08
N PRO A 314 -7.95 13.45 1.38
CA PRO A 314 -7.00 14.07 2.28
C PRO A 314 -5.56 13.90 1.77
N ILE A 315 -4.73 14.93 1.94
CA ILE A 315 -3.28 14.80 1.69
C ILE A 315 -2.62 14.02 2.82
N SER A 316 -1.35 13.66 2.64
CA SER A 316 -0.64 12.79 3.58
C SER A 316 -0.67 13.30 5.02
N GLY A 317 -0.99 12.40 5.95
CA GLY A 317 -1.00 12.66 7.38
C GLY A 317 -2.26 13.35 7.90
N PHE A 318 -3.10 13.96 7.07
CA PHE A 318 -4.28 14.71 7.51
C PHE A 318 -5.55 13.85 7.62
N PRO A 319 -6.50 14.20 8.50
CA PRO A 319 -6.56 15.41 9.34
C PRO A 319 -5.62 15.39 10.56
N LEU A 320 -5.08 16.56 10.93
CA LEU A 320 -4.20 16.75 12.10
C LEU A 320 -4.47 18.05 12.81
N SER A 321 -4.35 18.06 14.13
CA SER A 321 -4.35 19.30 14.91
C SER A 321 -3.01 20.04 14.82
N VAL A 322 -2.98 21.31 15.18
CA VAL A 322 -1.73 22.09 15.23
C VAL A 322 -0.79 21.50 16.29
N THR A 323 -1.31 21.05 17.42
CA THR A 323 -0.53 20.36 18.45
C THR A 323 0.20 19.14 17.88
N GLN A 324 -0.50 18.33 17.06
CA GLN A 324 0.08 17.15 16.41
C GLN A 324 1.13 17.54 15.35
N LEU A 325 0.86 18.57 14.54
CA LEU A 325 1.82 19.07 13.55
C LEU A 325 3.11 19.57 14.21
N VAL A 326 3.00 20.34 15.29
CA VAL A 326 4.17 20.80 16.08
C VAL A 326 4.95 19.62 16.62
N TYR A 327 4.28 18.60 17.15
CA TYR A 327 4.94 17.40 17.65
C TYR A 327 5.72 16.67 16.55
N LEU A 328 5.07 16.41 15.40
CA LEU A 328 5.69 15.73 14.26
C LEU A 328 6.88 16.51 13.67
N GLN A 329 6.82 17.84 13.66
CA GLN A 329 7.91 18.68 13.16
C GLN A 329 9.07 18.87 14.14
N ARG A 330 8.81 18.84 15.45
CA ARG A 330 9.86 18.99 16.49
C ARG A 330 10.58 17.69 16.82
N HIS A 331 9.92 16.57 16.55
CA HIS A 331 10.50 15.24 16.64
C HIS A 331 10.53 14.62 15.25
N PRO A 332 11.28 15.20 14.28
CA PRO A 332 11.53 14.50 13.03
C PRO A 332 12.18 13.18 13.43
N THR A 333 11.56 12.09 12.99
CA THR A 333 12.09 10.74 13.24
C THR A 333 13.55 10.75 12.83
N THR A 334 14.45 10.43 13.77
CA THR A 334 15.88 10.28 13.53
C THR A 334 16.13 9.24 12.45
N THR A 335 16.11 9.66 11.19
CA THR A 335 17.04 9.17 10.18
C THR A 335 18.27 10.06 10.35
N GLN A 336 19.29 9.54 11.03
CA GLN A 336 20.61 10.12 10.96
C GLN A 336 21.05 10.06 9.49
N ASP A 337 20.98 11.19 8.81
CA ASP A 337 22.15 11.65 8.07
C ASP A 337 22.70 12.83 8.87
N GLU A 338 23.89 12.61 9.43
CA GLU A 338 24.77 13.70 9.83
C GLU A 338 25.13 14.52 8.60
N ASP A 339 25.43 15.80 8.84
CA ASP A 339 25.78 16.88 7.90
C ASP A 339 24.59 17.45 7.10
N VAL A 340 24.11 18.66 7.36
CA VAL A 340 24.87 19.91 7.26
C VAL A 340 24.49 20.90 8.36
N SER A 341 25.50 21.30 9.14
CA SER A 341 25.55 22.50 9.96
C SER A 341 25.07 23.76 9.20
N GLY A 342 24.13 24.54 9.75
CA GLY A 342 23.90 25.85 9.16
C GLY A 342 22.75 26.73 9.64
N TRP A 343 22.32 26.71 10.90
CA TRP A 343 21.48 27.81 11.44
C TRP A 343 21.91 28.20 12.86
N ARG A 344 22.97 28.99 12.95
CA ARG A 344 23.17 30.00 14.00
C ARG A 344 23.50 31.32 13.30
N GLY A 345 22.62 32.30 13.49
CA GLY A 345 22.70 33.66 12.96
C GLY A 345 21.40 34.37 13.22
#